data_AF-A0A848T033-F1
#
_entry.id   AF-A0A848T033-F1
#
_cell.length_a   1.000
_cell.length_b   1.000
_cell.length_c   1.000
_cell.angle_alpha   90.00
_cell.angle_beta   90.00
_cell.angle_gamma   90.00
#
_symmetry.space_group_name_H-M   'P 1'
#
loop_
_entity.id
_entity.type
_entity.pdbx_description
1 polymer ?
#
loop_
_entity_poly.entity_id
_entity_poly.type
_entity_poly.pdbx_seq_one_letter_code
_entity_poly.pdbx_strand_id
1 'polypeptide(L)'
;MNYTRLAAAFLSFLFIPYLLFGQSNLNTDAQYVEQSPVLIQSATAKGINTPPNKKLRTMAEWEEIDALLITWATQFNILSQILNYAQEECKVIVVCADSNQVKNYLSGQGITPYNVSFIEGPFNSIWSRDYAQWSAYTDDVDSLVLIDWIYNRNRPQDDLIPDLIGDYMNVPVYSMTQAPFDLVHTGGNFMVDGMGTGFSSKLVLDENDGGTFNITDKTSDQIDTLMKQFMGIERFIKMENLPYDEIHHIDMHMKLLDEETILVGEYPDGVADGPQIEANIAYIANNFTSAFGTPYRFVRIQMPPENGQYPDNFGDYRTYTNAVFVNNTILIPTYEQQFDDPALDIWREAMPGYKIRGINSNSIIPFSGAIHCITKAVGTKDPLLIVHQPIRDIQPAGITFDIDAVVKHRSGILNATLYYTNDTNSFYTPASMSLSDPTNDIWSASIPSQNGGEEVYYYISATSVSGKNQNRPMPAPNAYWDFKVGATTALNDITNSDFEIGNVYPNPASRITVVPVNLKFSGMVSVDIYDVLGRKVHPVFDGHKTAGKQEFIFDAEPLASGNYYIKVSNSNNAAYTIMNVK
;
A
#
# COMPACT_ATOMS: atom_id res chain seq x y z
N MET A 1 57.89 61.98 -27.55
CA MET A 1 58.61 62.87 -26.60
C MET A 1 58.25 62.44 -25.19
N ASN A 2 59.28 62.25 -24.37
CA ASN A 2 59.35 61.91 -22.94
C ASN A 2 59.06 60.45 -22.49
N TYR A 3 60.21 59.76 -22.36
CA TYR A 3 60.60 58.53 -21.64
C TYR A 3 60.18 58.55 -20.13
N THR A 4 60.15 57.49 -19.29
CA THR A 4 61.00 56.27 -19.15
C THR A 4 60.48 55.35 -18.02
N ARG A 5 60.57 54.02 -18.23
CA ARG A 5 61.07 52.91 -17.35
C ARG A 5 60.56 52.62 -15.91
N LEU A 6 60.15 51.34 -15.75
CA LEU A 6 60.49 50.30 -14.74
C LEU A 6 60.46 50.61 -13.23
N ALA A 7 59.67 49.82 -12.49
CA ALA A 7 60.11 49.14 -11.26
C ALA A 7 59.22 47.92 -10.95
N ALA A 8 59.85 46.77 -10.70
CA ALA A 8 59.26 45.55 -10.15
C ALA A 8 59.86 45.33 -8.75
N ALA A 9 59.04 44.97 -7.74
CA ALA A 9 59.45 44.28 -6.51
C ALA A 9 58.23 43.87 -5.63
N PHE A 10 57.87 42.58 -5.73
CA PHE A 10 57.76 41.54 -4.69
C PHE A 10 57.18 41.75 -3.25
N LEU A 11 56.43 40.70 -2.83
CA LEU A 11 55.86 40.28 -1.52
C LEU A 11 54.62 41.06 -1.02
N SER A 12 53.49 40.46 -0.59
CA SER A 12 53.30 39.24 0.21
C SER A 12 51.82 38.74 0.25
N PHE A 13 51.65 37.42 0.25
CA PHE A 13 50.63 36.54 0.89
C PHE A 13 49.13 36.92 1.03
N LEU A 14 48.30 35.98 0.52
CA LEU A 14 47.03 35.44 1.02
C LEU A 14 45.87 36.40 1.33
N PHE A 15 44.78 36.28 0.56
CA PHE A 15 43.50 35.73 1.05
C PHE A 15 42.55 35.52 -0.15
N ILE A 16 42.15 34.27 -0.38
CA ILE A 16 41.08 33.88 -1.30
C ILE A 16 39.76 34.12 -0.56
N PRO A 17 38.80 34.91 -1.07
CA PRO A 17 37.46 34.89 -0.52
C PRO A 17 36.75 33.63 -1.01
N TYR A 18 36.43 32.75 -0.05
CA TYR A 18 35.41 31.73 -0.19
C TYR A 18 34.11 32.38 -0.68
N LEU A 19 33.66 32.01 -1.88
CA LEU A 19 32.27 32.17 -2.27
C LEU A 19 31.48 31.09 -1.53
N LEU A 20 30.87 31.50 -0.42
CA LEU A 20 29.79 30.78 0.24
C LEU A 20 28.64 30.63 -0.77
N PHE A 21 28.32 29.39 -1.13
CA PHE A 21 27.04 29.04 -1.74
C PHE A 21 25.95 29.39 -0.73
N GLY A 22 25.26 30.50 -0.99
CA GLY A 22 24.04 30.85 -0.27
C GLY A 22 22.93 29.88 -0.68
N GLN A 23 22.29 29.28 0.33
CA GLN A 23 21.02 28.58 0.20
C GLN A 23 20.05 29.45 -0.60
N SER A 24 19.58 28.93 -1.73
CA SER A 24 18.50 29.52 -2.50
C SER A 24 17.22 29.42 -1.67
N ASN A 25 16.77 30.56 -1.15
CA ASN A 25 15.40 30.76 -0.69
C ASN A 25 14.44 30.48 -1.86
N LEU A 26 13.82 29.30 -1.90
CA LEU A 26 12.63 29.04 -2.70
C LEU A 26 11.41 29.21 -1.80
N ASN A 27 11.01 30.48 -1.65
CA ASN A 27 9.65 30.85 -1.27
C ASN A 27 8.78 30.75 -2.54
N THR A 28 8.04 29.65 -2.72
CA THR A 28 6.94 29.58 -3.70
C THR A 28 5.67 28.90 -3.19
N ASP A 29 5.46 28.89 -1.87
CA ASP A 29 4.14 28.67 -1.26
C ASP A 29 3.31 29.97 -1.09
N ALA A 30 3.90 31.12 -1.43
CA ALA A 30 3.43 32.44 -0.99
C ALA A 30 2.56 33.23 -2.00
N GLN A 31 2.01 32.62 -3.07
CA GLN A 31 1.21 33.41 -4.04
C GLN A 31 -0.20 32.92 -4.39
N TYR A 32 -0.66 31.79 -3.86
CA TYR A 32 -2.06 31.40 -4.00
C TYR A 32 -2.60 30.72 -2.73
N VAL A 33 -2.59 31.46 -1.62
CA VAL A 33 -3.70 31.67 -0.66
C VAL A 33 -3.17 32.66 0.38
N GLU A 34 -3.34 33.95 0.11
CA GLU A 34 -3.11 34.98 1.12
C GLU A 34 -4.29 35.95 1.08
N GLN A 35 -5.38 35.57 1.76
CA GLN A 35 -6.37 36.51 2.27
C GLN A 35 -6.86 36.07 3.65
N SER A 36 -6.12 36.41 4.70
CA SER A 36 -6.57 37.38 5.71
C SER A 36 -5.60 37.46 6.90
N PRO A 37 -5.34 38.66 7.45
CA PRO A 37 -4.47 38.84 8.62
C PRO A 37 -5.17 38.45 9.93
N VAL A 38 -4.43 37.71 10.75
CA VAL A 38 -4.50 37.56 12.23
C VAL A 38 -5.87 37.75 12.88
N LEU A 39 -6.44 36.65 13.34
CA LEU A 39 -6.84 36.46 14.73
C LEU A 39 -6.66 34.96 15.05
N ILE A 40 -5.83 34.62 16.03
CA ILE A 40 -6.09 33.47 16.89
C ILE A 40 -7.38 33.83 17.64
N GLN A 41 -8.51 33.76 16.94
CA GLN A 41 -9.80 33.66 17.57
C GLN A 41 -10.05 32.17 17.64
N SER A 42 -10.07 31.67 18.87
CA SER A 42 -10.51 30.34 19.24
C SER A 42 -11.76 29.93 18.47
N ALA A 43 -11.59 29.32 17.30
CA ALA A 43 -12.45 28.23 16.94
C ALA A 43 -12.16 27.20 18.03
N THR A 44 -13.06 27.13 19.01
CA THR A 44 -12.96 26.14 20.08
C THR A 44 -12.84 24.80 19.40
N ALA A 45 -11.70 24.12 19.51
CA ALA A 45 -11.51 22.78 18.96
C ALA A 45 -12.70 21.92 19.40
N LYS A 46 -13.51 21.44 18.43
CA LYS A 46 -14.75 20.70 18.70
C LYS A 46 -14.53 19.20 18.52
N GLY A 47 -13.43 18.67 19.03
CA GLY A 47 -13.22 17.23 19.16
C GLY A 47 -13.38 16.73 20.59
N ILE A 48 -13.62 15.44 20.73
CA ILE A 48 -13.38 14.71 21.98
C ILE A 48 -11.86 14.55 22.12
N ASN A 49 -11.25 15.32 23.02
CA ASN A 49 -9.79 15.38 23.19
C ASN A 49 -9.22 14.27 24.10
N THR A 50 -9.94 13.17 24.22
CA THR A 50 -9.51 11.98 24.96
C THR A 50 -9.68 10.78 24.06
N PRO A 51 -8.78 9.77 24.11
CA PRO A 51 -8.93 8.57 23.30
C PRO A 51 -10.32 7.94 23.45
N PRO A 52 -10.88 7.35 22.37
CA PRO A 52 -12.04 6.48 22.49
C PRO A 52 -11.83 5.41 23.57
N ASN A 53 -12.88 5.11 24.33
CA ASN A 53 -12.85 4.11 25.41
C ASN A 53 -13.11 2.67 24.92
N LYS A 54 -13.24 2.49 23.60
CA LYS A 54 -13.46 1.21 22.92
C LYS A 54 -12.24 0.86 22.08
N LYS A 55 -12.11 -0.42 21.72
CA LYS A 55 -11.12 -0.83 20.72
C LYS A 55 -11.41 -0.09 19.41
N LEU A 56 -10.37 0.40 18.74
CA LEU A 56 -10.50 1.04 17.44
C LEU A 56 -9.85 0.21 16.34
N ARG A 57 -10.36 0.39 15.13
CA ARG A 57 -9.78 -0.08 13.88
C ARG A 57 -9.90 1.03 12.84
N THR A 58 -8.80 1.64 12.45
CA THR A 58 -8.82 2.56 11.29
C THR A 58 -9.06 1.75 10.03
N MET A 59 -9.98 2.20 9.19
CA MET A 59 -10.31 1.50 7.96
C MET A 59 -9.20 1.62 6.91
N ALA A 60 -9.02 0.58 6.10
CA ALA A 60 -8.22 0.66 4.89
C ALA A 60 -8.94 1.46 3.79
N GLU A 61 -8.20 1.95 2.80
CA GLU A 61 -8.79 2.80 1.76
C GLU A 61 -9.66 2.03 0.76
N TRP A 62 -9.45 0.72 0.59
CA TRP A 62 -10.29 -0.13 -0.28
C TRP A 62 -11.60 -0.58 0.37
N GLU A 63 -11.83 -0.23 1.64
CA GLU A 63 -13.11 -0.49 2.30
C GLU A 63 -14.21 0.45 1.79
N GLU A 64 -15.46 0.08 2.03
CA GLU A 64 -16.64 0.83 1.56
C GLU A 64 -16.72 2.23 2.17
N ILE A 65 -16.98 3.22 1.33
CA ILE A 65 -17.12 4.63 1.73
C ILE A 65 -18.53 5.14 1.43
N ASP A 66 -19.09 5.92 2.36
CA ASP A 66 -20.36 6.64 2.16
C ASP A 66 -20.15 7.92 1.33
N ALA A 67 -18.97 8.53 1.45
CA ALA A 67 -18.66 9.77 0.76
C ALA A 67 -17.19 9.97 0.43
N LEU A 68 -16.93 10.74 -0.63
CA LEU A 68 -15.64 11.32 -0.95
C LEU A 68 -15.69 12.84 -0.76
N LEU A 69 -14.81 13.38 0.07
CA LEU A 69 -14.63 14.80 0.30
C LEU A 69 -13.65 15.40 -0.70
N ILE A 70 -14.01 16.57 -1.22
CA ILE A 70 -13.09 17.49 -1.91
C ILE A 70 -13.31 18.93 -1.41
N THR A 71 -12.26 19.75 -1.48
CA THR A 71 -12.34 21.18 -1.19
C THR A 71 -12.19 22.00 -2.46
N TRP A 72 -13.22 22.76 -2.81
CA TRP A 72 -13.30 23.55 -4.04
C TRP A 72 -12.56 24.89 -3.91
N ALA A 73 -11.23 24.82 -3.83
CA ALA A 73 -10.36 25.98 -3.66
C ALA A 73 -9.75 26.48 -4.98
N THR A 74 -9.01 25.61 -5.68
CA THR A 74 -8.32 25.89 -6.94
C THR A 74 -8.38 24.64 -7.84
N GLN A 75 -7.66 24.60 -8.97
CA GLN A 75 -7.53 23.41 -9.82
C GLN A 75 -8.90 22.80 -10.23
N PHE A 76 -9.86 23.65 -10.58
CA PHE A 76 -11.26 23.27 -10.76
C PHE A 76 -11.50 22.18 -11.81
N ASN A 77 -10.63 22.06 -12.82
CA ASN A 77 -10.77 21.03 -13.85
C ASN A 77 -10.58 19.61 -13.27
N ILE A 78 -9.49 19.36 -12.55
CA ILE A 78 -9.25 18.05 -11.91
C ILE A 78 -10.31 17.77 -10.84
N LEU A 79 -10.70 18.76 -10.03
CA LEU A 79 -11.79 18.60 -9.04
C LEU A 79 -13.13 18.24 -9.70
N SER A 80 -13.45 18.86 -10.84
CA SER A 80 -14.68 18.54 -11.57
C SER A 80 -14.70 17.11 -12.11
N GLN A 81 -13.54 16.60 -12.59
CA GLN A 81 -13.41 15.23 -13.07
C GLN A 81 -13.48 14.21 -11.94
N ILE A 82 -12.81 14.48 -10.81
CA ILE A 82 -12.91 13.67 -9.59
C ILE A 82 -14.36 13.57 -9.15
N LEU A 83 -15.05 14.72 -9.02
CA LEU A 83 -16.47 14.76 -8.66
C LEU A 83 -17.32 13.95 -9.65
N ASN A 84 -17.07 14.11 -10.95
CA ASN A 84 -17.86 13.45 -11.99
C ASN A 84 -17.77 11.92 -11.91
N TYR A 85 -16.58 11.38 -11.68
CA TYR A 85 -16.40 9.93 -11.53
C TYR A 85 -16.85 9.43 -10.15
N ALA A 86 -16.53 10.16 -9.07
CA ALA A 86 -16.84 9.72 -7.73
C ALA A 86 -18.35 9.69 -7.42
N GLN A 87 -19.13 10.62 -8.01
CA GLN A 87 -20.59 10.66 -7.79
C GLN A 87 -21.33 9.43 -8.35
N GLU A 88 -20.70 8.66 -9.25
CA GLU A 88 -21.23 7.38 -9.74
C GLU A 88 -21.17 6.28 -8.67
N GLU A 89 -20.29 6.43 -7.67
CA GLU A 89 -19.94 5.38 -6.71
C GLU A 89 -20.38 5.71 -5.27
N CYS A 90 -20.29 6.97 -4.87
CA CYS A 90 -20.69 7.43 -3.54
C CYS A 90 -21.07 8.93 -3.57
N LYS A 91 -21.44 9.47 -2.41
CA LYS A 91 -21.74 10.90 -2.30
C LYS A 91 -20.45 11.72 -2.39
N VAL A 92 -20.43 12.77 -3.20
CA VAL A 92 -19.32 13.74 -3.16
C VAL A 92 -19.68 14.88 -2.21
N ILE A 93 -18.91 15.09 -1.15
CA ILE A 93 -19.02 16.25 -0.27
C ILE A 93 -18.06 17.31 -0.79
N VAL A 94 -18.58 18.48 -1.13
CA VAL A 94 -17.81 19.61 -1.65
C VAL A 94 -17.82 20.72 -0.62
N VAL A 95 -16.68 20.95 0.03
CA VAL A 95 -16.47 22.16 0.83
C VAL A 95 -16.12 23.30 -0.12
N CYS A 96 -16.84 24.41 -0.06
CA CYS A 96 -16.67 25.53 -1.00
C CYS A 96 -17.03 26.87 -0.37
N ALA A 97 -16.63 27.97 -1.01
CA ALA A 97 -17.00 29.31 -0.55
C ALA A 97 -18.40 29.73 -1.03
N ASP A 98 -18.82 29.25 -2.21
CA ASP A 98 -20.11 29.55 -2.82
C ASP A 98 -20.54 28.36 -3.71
N SER A 99 -21.58 27.65 -3.28
CA SER A 99 -22.07 26.47 -3.99
C SER A 99 -22.63 26.79 -5.38
N ASN A 100 -23.08 28.03 -5.64
CA ASN A 100 -23.57 28.42 -6.96
C ASN A 100 -22.43 28.55 -7.96
N GLN A 101 -21.26 29.03 -7.55
CA GLN A 101 -20.08 29.07 -8.41
C GLN A 101 -19.64 27.67 -8.83
N VAL A 102 -19.64 26.72 -7.89
CA VAL A 102 -19.33 25.32 -8.20
C VAL A 102 -20.33 24.75 -9.21
N LYS A 103 -21.64 24.90 -8.95
CA LYS A 103 -22.70 24.41 -9.85
C LYS A 103 -22.60 25.03 -11.26
N ASN A 104 -22.31 26.33 -11.34
CA ASN A 104 -22.13 27.02 -12.62
C ASN A 104 -20.91 26.50 -13.38
N TYR A 105 -19.78 26.28 -12.68
CA TYR A 105 -18.58 25.69 -13.30
C TYR A 105 -18.87 24.28 -13.83
N LEU A 106 -19.47 23.41 -13.02
CA LEU A 106 -19.83 22.05 -13.40
C LEU A 106 -20.78 22.02 -14.61
N SER A 107 -21.81 22.86 -14.60
CA SER A 107 -22.72 23.02 -15.74
C SER A 107 -21.99 23.46 -17.01
N GLY A 108 -21.03 24.38 -16.89
CA GLY A 108 -20.15 24.79 -17.99
C GLY A 108 -19.25 23.68 -18.53
N GLN A 109 -18.93 22.67 -17.71
CA GLN A 109 -18.23 21.44 -18.13
C GLN A 109 -19.18 20.32 -18.60
N GLY A 110 -20.50 20.56 -18.62
CA GLY A 110 -21.49 19.54 -18.96
C GLY A 110 -21.69 18.49 -17.86
N ILE A 111 -21.24 18.74 -16.63
CA ILE A 111 -21.34 17.84 -15.49
C ILE A 111 -22.59 18.19 -14.69
N THR A 112 -23.48 17.22 -14.50
CA THR A 112 -24.67 17.37 -13.64
C THR A 112 -24.37 16.77 -12.26
N PRO A 113 -24.40 17.56 -11.18
CA PRO A 113 -24.23 17.02 -9.82
C PRO A 113 -25.54 16.36 -9.35
N TYR A 114 -25.60 15.04 -9.28
CA TYR A 114 -26.79 14.29 -8.85
C TYR A 114 -26.60 13.53 -7.53
N ASN A 115 -25.36 13.26 -7.13
CA ASN A 115 -25.01 12.65 -5.84
C ASN A 115 -23.96 13.48 -5.10
N VAL A 116 -24.24 14.77 -4.95
CA VAL A 116 -23.30 15.77 -4.41
C VAL A 116 -23.97 16.58 -3.31
N SER A 117 -23.23 16.83 -2.22
CA SER A 117 -23.59 17.78 -1.18
C SER A 117 -22.59 18.91 -1.13
N PHE A 118 -23.08 20.15 -1.01
CA PHE A 118 -22.25 21.33 -0.86
C PHE A 118 -22.28 21.80 0.58
N ILE A 119 -21.10 22.03 1.16
CA ILE A 119 -20.95 22.64 2.48
C ILE A 119 -20.23 23.96 2.27
N GLU A 120 -20.91 25.06 2.54
CA GLU A 120 -20.30 26.39 2.49
C GLU A 120 -19.55 26.64 3.81
N GLY A 121 -18.22 26.66 3.77
CA GLY A 121 -17.36 26.68 4.96
C GLY A 121 -15.97 27.25 4.68
N PRO A 122 -15.22 27.60 5.74
CA PRO A 122 -13.89 28.17 5.60
C PRO A 122 -12.86 27.09 5.23
N PHE A 123 -11.87 27.44 4.41
CA PHE A 123 -10.72 26.60 4.07
C PHE A 123 -9.56 27.51 3.64
N ASN A 124 -8.33 27.04 3.83
CA ASN A 124 -7.13 27.67 3.30
C ASN A 124 -6.60 26.97 2.04
N SER A 125 -6.85 25.67 1.84
CA SER A 125 -6.22 24.97 0.72
C SER A 125 -7.04 23.81 0.16
N ILE A 126 -6.59 23.31 -0.99
CA ILE A 126 -7.21 22.18 -1.71
C ILE A 126 -6.85 20.81 -1.12
N TRP A 127 -5.84 20.74 -0.24
CA TRP A 127 -5.15 19.52 0.21
C TRP A 127 -5.92 18.72 1.25
N SER A 128 -7.19 18.41 0.96
CA SER A 128 -8.12 17.78 1.91
C SER A 128 -7.66 16.42 2.43
N ARG A 129 -6.73 15.74 1.74
CA ARG A 129 -6.11 14.52 2.25
C ARG A 129 -5.44 14.72 3.60
N ASP A 130 -4.76 15.86 3.73
CA ASP A 130 -3.79 16.09 4.78
C ASP A 130 -4.45 16.49 6.10
N TYR A 131 -5.42 17.42 5.99
CA TYR A 131 -6.07 18.05 7.14
C TYR A 131 -7.44 17.45 7.47
N ALA A 132 -8.09 16.73 6.56
CA ALA A 132 -9.45 16.24 6.81
C ALA A 132 -9.44 14.93 7.64
N GLN A 133 -10.61 14.60 8.16
CA GLN A 133 -10.85 13.50 9.09
C GLN A 133 -10.37 12.13 8.62
N TRP A 134 -9.83 11.32 9.53
CA TRP A 134 -9.66 9.88 9.36
C TRP A 134 -10.90 9.11 9.81
N SER A 135 -11.23 8.04 9.12
CA SER A 135 -12.36 7.17 9.48
C SER A 135 -11.85 5.94 10.26
N ALA A 136 -12.43 5.70 11.44
CA ALA A 136 -12.17 4.52 12.24
C ALA A 136 -13.47 3.91 12.77
N TYR A 137 -13.40 2.64 13.16
CA TYR A 137 -14.53 1.91 13.71
C TYR A 137 -14.25 1.47 15.14
N THR A 138 -15.23 1.69 16.01
CA THR A 138 -15.21 1.05 17.34
C THR A 138 -15.52 -0.44 17.21
N ASP A 139 -14.87 -1.27 18.02
CA ASP A 139 -15.09 -2.72 18.10
C ASP A 139 -15.13 -3.38 16.69
N ASP A 140 -14.15 -3.01 15.85
CA ASP A 140 -13.94 -3.41 14.44
C ASP A 140 -15.01 -2.96 13.43
N VAL A 141 -16.31 -3.05 13.77
CA VAL A 141 -17.46 -2.81 12.86
C VAL A 141 -18.69 -2.16 13.54
N ASP A 142 -18.58 -1.71 14.80
CA ASP A 142 -19.74 -1.27 15.60
C ASP A 142 -20.19 0.16 15.33
N SER A 143 -19.28 1.14 15.26
CA SER A 143 -19.68 2.54 15.00
C SER A 143 -18.56 3.29 14.32
N LEU A 144 -18.90 4.03 13.28
CA LEU A 144 -17.99 4.98 12.66
C LEU A 144 -17.69 6.10 13.65
N VAL A 145 -16.41 6.43 13.78
CA VAL A 145 -15.90 7.62 14.45
C VAL A 145 -14.91 8.30 13.51
N LEU A 146 -14.76 9.61 13.68
CA LEU A 146 -13.78 10.39 12.94
C LEU A 146 -12.61 10.73 13.87
N ILE A 147 -11.40 10.73 13.32
CA ILE A 147 -10.18 11.09 14.04
C ILE A 147 -9.56 12.32 13.37
N ASP A 148 -9.12 13.24 14.20
CA ASP A 148 -8.50 14.51 13.85
C ASP A 148 -7.15 14.65 14.57
N TRP A 149 -6.21 15.37 13.95
CA TRP A 149 -4.89 15.67 14.48
C TRP A 149 -4.45 17.07 14.02
N ILE A 150 -3.40 17.62 14.63
CA ILE A 150 -2.93 18.95 14.28
C ILE A 150 -2.33 18.91 12.87
N TYR A 151 -2.88 19.71 11.94
CA TYR A 151 -2.31 19.82 10.61
C TYR A 151 -0.93 20.50 10.65
N ASN A 152 0.05 19.89 9.98
CA ASN A 152 1.45 20.35 9.91
C ASN A 152 1.69 21.62 9.04
N ARG A 153 0.68 22.47 8.84
CA ARG A 153 0.79 23.76 8.12
C ARG A 153 0.07 24.85 8.89
N ASN A 154 0.53 26.10 8.76
CA ASN A 154 -0.15 27.26 9.34
C ASN A 154 -1.42 27.64 8.54
N ARG A 155 -2.39 26.73 8.53
CA ARG A 155 -3.64 26.78 7.77
C ARG A 155 -4.83 26.50 8.71
N PRO A 156 -5.15 27.43 9.61
CA PRO A 156 -6.11 27.18 10.71
C PRO A 156 -7.56 26.98 10.25
N GLN A 157 -7.92 27.32 9.01
CA GLN A 157 -9.27 27.06 8.48
C GLN A 157 -9.39 25.65 7.90
N ASP A 158 -8.30 25.09 7.37
CA ASP A 158 -8.24 23.69 6.94
C ASP A 158 -8.42 22.74 8.13
N ASP A 159 -7.81 23.09 9.27
CA ASP A 159 -7.89 22.35 10.54
C ASP A 159 -9.32 22.30 11.15
N LEU A 160 -10.28 23.07 10.61
CA LEU A 160 -11.69 23.04 11.04
C LEU A 160 -12.54 22.05 10.24
N ILE A 161 -12.01 21.50 9.15
CA ILE A 161 -12.76 20.64 8.24
C ILE A 161 -13.17 19.31 8.89
N PRO A 162 -12.35 18.63 9.71
CA PRO A 162 -12.76 17.41 10.41
C PRO A 162 -14.06 17.59 11.22
N ASP A 163 -14.17 18.67 12.00
CA ASP A 163 -15.37 19.00 12.79
C ASP A 163 -16.58 19.30 11.89
N LEU A 164 -16.36 20.04 10.79
CA LEU A 164 -17.41 20.35 9.81
C LEU A 164 -17.99 19.07 9.18
N ILE A 165 -17.14 18.11 8.86
CA ILE A 165 -17.55 16.81 8.31
C ILE A 165 -18.20 15.94 9.40
N GLY A 166 -17.71 15.96 10.63
CA GLY A 166 -18.35 15.30 11.77
C GLY A 166 -19.77 15.78 12.01
N ASP A 167 -19.99 17.10 12.02
CA ASP A 167 -21.31 17.71 12.16
C ASP A 167 -22.23 17.33 10.99
N TYR A 168 -21.75 17.42 9.74
CA TYR A 168 -22.53 17.06 8.56
C TYR A 168 -22.90 15.57 8.53
N MET A 169 -21.96 14.70 8.87
CA MET A 169 -22.16 13.26 8.94
C MET A 169 -22.89 12.84 10.22
N ASN A 170 -23.02 13.70 11.23
CA ASN A 170 -23.50 13.33 12.56
C ASN A 170 -22.71 12.14 13.12
N VAL A 171 -21.39 12.28 13.14
CA VAL A 171 -20.41 11.29 13.61
C VAL A 171 -19.46 11.98 14.60
N PRO A 172 -19.16 11.38 15.76
CA PRO A 172 -18.24 11.99 16.72
C PRO A 172 -16.82 12.11 16.14
N VAL A 173 -16.17 13.23 16.42
CA VAL A 173 -14.77 13.49 16.09
C VAL A 173 -13.93 13.38 17.37
N TYR A 174 -12.87 12.57 17.34
CA TYR A 174 -11.85 12.49 18.39
C TYR A 174 -10.60 13.20 17.90
N SER A 175 -10.10 14.15 18.70
CA SER A 175 -9.07 15.08 18.24
C SER A 175 -7.80 14.96 19.07
N MET A 176 -6.68 14.86 18.37
CA MET A 176 -5.31 14.83 18.88
C MET A 176 -4.70 16.23 18.82
N THR A 177 -5.43 17.26 19.25
CA THR A 177 -5.00 18.68 19.19
C THR A 177 -4.63 19.28 20.55
N GLN A 178 -4.78 18.52 21.64
CA GLN A 178 -4.53 19.00 23.01
C GLN A 178 -3.59 18.06 23.77
N ALA A 179 -2.65 18.65 24.52
CA ALA A 179 -1.78 17.90 25.42
C ALA A 179 -2.59 17.11 26.47
N PRO A 180 -2.19 15.87 26.81
CA PRO A 180 -0.95 15.19 26.41
C PRO A 180 -1.06 14.37 25.11
N PHE A 181 -2.17 14.49 24.38
CA PHE A 181 -2.48 13.67 23.21
C PHE A 181 -2.28 14.40 21.87
N ASP A 182 -1.66 15.58 21.91
CA ASP A 182 -1.43 16.46 20.77
C ASP A 182 -0.47 15.85 19.74
N LEU A 183 -0.91 15.45 18.56
CA LEU A 183 -0.05 14.90 17.52
C LEU A 183 -0.13 15.78 16.28
N VAL A 184 1.04 16.17 15.76
CA VAL A 184 1.13 16.76 14.43
C VAL A 184 1.25 15.63 13.41
N HIS A 185 0.38 15.63 12.42
CA HIS A 185 0.51 14.69 11.32
C HIS A 185 -0.19 15.24 10.07
N THR A 186 -0.13 14.47 9.00
CA THR A 186 -0.66 14.82 7.70
C THR A 186 -1.11 13.55 7.01
N GLY A 187 -2.32 13.55 6.48
CA GLY A 187 -2.92 12.36 5.90
C GLY A 187 -2.23 11.81 4.64
N GLY A 188 -1.49 12.61 3.88
CA GLY A 188 -0.68 12.10 2.76
C GLY A 188 0.52 11.27 3.24
N ASN A 189 0.97 11.49 4.48
CA ASN A 189 2.03 10.72 5.11
C ASN A 189 1.52 9.58 6.03
N PHE A 190 0.30 9.11 5.82
CA PHE A 190 -0.24 7.98 6.58
C PHE A 190 -1.05 7.04 5.68
N MET A 191 -0.81 5.73 5.81
CA MET A 191 -1.60 4.66 5.19
C MET A 191 -1.77 3.51 6.17
N VAL A 192 -2.86 2.75 6.04
CA VAL A 192 -3.21 1.67 6.97
C VAL A 192 -3.77 0.46 6.22
N ASP A 193 -3.46 -0.74 6.70
CA ASP A 193 -3.88 -2.02 6.12
C ASP A 193 -5.30 -2.47 6.54
N GLY A 194 -6.00 -1.68 7.36
CA GLY A 194 -7.30 -2.03 7.95
C GLY A 194 -7.24 -3.10 9.05
N MET A 195 -6.05 -3.62 9.33
CA MET A 195 -5.76 -4.77 10.22
C MET A 195 -4.77 -4.43 11.34
N GLY A 196 -4.51 -3.14 11.56
CA GLY A 196 -3.71 -2.62 12.67
C GLY A 196 -2.26 -2.29 12.33
N THR A 197 -1.86 -2.33 11.06
CA THR A 197 -0.55 -1.81 10.60
C THR A 197 -0.71 -0.47 9.92
N GLY A 198 -0.04 0.55 10.45
CA GLY A 198 0.11 1.86 9.82
C GLY A 198 1.49 2.03 9.20
N PHE A 199 1.59 2.92 8.20
CA PHE A 199 2.83 3.29 7.51
C PHE A 199 2.95 4.81 7.44
N SER A 200 4.16 5.32 7.59
CA SER A 200 4.53 6.71 7.33
C SER A 200 6.00 6.82 6.95
N SER A 201 6.43 8.00 6.49
CA SER A 201 7.84 8.38 6.55
C SER A 201 8.22 8.79 7.98
N LYS A 202 9.52 9.00 8.22
CA LYS A 202 10.05 9.50 9.49
C LYS A 202 9.76 10.98 9.73
N LEU A 203 9.17 11.70 8.78
CA LEU A 203 8.64 13.06 8.98
C LEU A 203 7.74 13.14 10.23
N VAL A 204 6.95 12.09 10.54
CA VAL A 204 6.14 12.06 11.76
C VAL A 204 6.98 12.17 13.05
N LEU A 205 8.22 11.69 13.04
CA LEU A 205 9.14 11.86 14.17
C LEU A 205 9.70 13.28 14.18
N ASP A 206 10.11 13.79 13.02
CA ASP A 206 10.72 15.11 12.86
C ASP A 206 9.75 16.25 13.27
N GLU A 207 8.45 16.08 13.03
CA GLU A 207 7.42 17.09 13.33
C GLU A 207 6.88 17.02 14.77
N ASN A 208 7.24 15.99 15.54
CA ASN A 208 6.72 15.77 16.90
C ASN A 208 7.79 15.81 18.00
N ASP A 209 8.96 16.39 17.72
CA ASP A 209 10.08 16.59 18.66
C ASP A 209 9.86 17.72 19.69
N GLY A 210 8.64 18.27 19.76
CA GLY A 210 8.26 19.39 20.64
C GLY A 210 8.71 20.77 20.16
N GLY A 211 9.28 20.86 18.95
CA GLY A 211 9.76 22.09 18.32
C GLY A 211 8.69 22.78 17.46
N THR A 212 8.87 22.72 16.13
CA THR A 212 8.25 23.52 15.05
C THR A 212 6.78 23.94 15.23
N PHE A 213 5.96 23.10 15.85
CA PHE A 213 4.52 23.30 16.00
C PHE A 213 4.05 23.61 17.44
N ASN A 214 4.99 23.84 18.38
CA ASN A 214 4.70 24.16 19.78
C ASN A 214 3.77 23.13 20.46
N ILE A 215 4.06 21.84 20.24
CA ILE A 215 3.38 20.70 20.85
C ILE A 215 4.24 20.07 21.94
N THR A 216 3.67 19.13 22.70
CA THR A 216 4.42 18.29 23.63
C THR A 216 5.40 17.39 22.87
N ASP A 217 6.68 17.40 23.26
CA ASP A 217 7.73 16.51 22.71
C ASP A 217 7.34 15.02 22.87
N LYS A 218 7.57 14.23 21.81
CA LYS A 218 7.21 12.83 21.73
C LYS A 218 8.35 11.97 21.17
N THR A 219 8.66 10.92 21.90
CA THR A 219 9.48 9.82 21.38
C THR A 219 8.70 8.97 20.37
N SER A 220 9.41 8.16 19.58
CA SER A 220 8.76 7.19 18.67
C SER A 220 7.76 6.28 19.40
N ASP A 221 8.10 5.79 20.60
CA ASP A 221 7.20 4.92 21.39
C ASP A 221 5.94 5.66 21.87
N GLN A 222 6.05 6.96 22.14
CA GLN A 222 4.89 7.79 22.50
C GLN A 222 3.99 8.04 21.29
N ILE A 223 4.57 8.27 20.11
CA ILE A 223 3.81 8.35 18.85
C ILE A 223 3.08 7.03 18.58
N ASP A 224 3.76 5.89 18.74
CA ASP A 224 3.14 4.57 18.57
C ASP A 224 2.00 4.34 19.56
N THR A 225 2.19 4.76 20.81
CA THR A 225 1.14 4.70 21.84
C THR A 225 -0.09 5.53 21.45
N LEU A 226 0.13 6.74 20.91
CA LEU A 226 -0.94 7.63 20.47
C LEU A 226 -1.68 7.08 19.24
N MET A 227 -0.95 6.59 18.25
CA MET A 227 -1.54 5.94 17.07
C MET A 227 -2.30 4.67 17.44
N LYS A 228 -1.84 3.91 18.44
CA LYS A 228 -2.63 2.81 19.00
C LYS A 228 -3.93 3.29 19.65
N GLN A 229 -3.85 4.33 20.49
CA GLN A 229 -4.99 4.84 21.27
C GLN A 229 -6.07 5.51 20.42
N PHE A 230 -5.71 6.28 19.41
CA PHE A 230 -6.64 7.05 18.58
C PHE A 230 -6.95 6.40 17.24
N MET A 231 -6.06 5.55 16.71
CA MET A 231 -6.18 4.97 15.37
C MET A 231 -6.23 3.44 15.38
N GLY A 232 -6.05 2.78 16.54
CA GLY A 232 -6.02 1.32 16.62
C GLY A 232 -4.83 0.68 15.90
N ILE A 233 -3.73 1.42 15.75
CA ILE A 233 -2.51 0.95 15.08
C ILE A 233 -1.63 0.21 16.08
N GLU A 234 -1.53 -1.11 15.92
CA GLU A 234 -0.71 -1.98 16.75
C GLU A 234 0.76 -2.00 16.29
N ARG A 235 1.00 -1.78 15.00
CA ARG A 235 2.32 -1.71 14.39
C ARG A 235 2.42 -0.50 13.48
N PHE A 236 3.32 0.43 13.78
CA PHE A 236 3.48 1.65 12.98
C PHE A 236 4.87 1.71 12.31
N ILE A 237 4.92 1.33 11.03
CA ILE A 237 6.15 1.25 10.24
C ILE A 237 6.53 2.65 9.74
N LYS A 238 7.76 3.08 10.00
CA LYS A 238 8.28 4.40 9.63
C LYS A 238 9.51 4.26 8.74
N MET A 239 9.40 4.72 7.50
CA MET A 239 10.45 4.63 6.48
C MET A 239 11.31 5.90 6.47
N GLU A 240 12.54 5.80 5.98
CA GLU A 240 13.37 7.00 5.80
C GLU A 240 12.72 7.98 4.81
N ASN A 241 12.89 9.27 5.09
CA ASN A 241 12.43 10.34 4.22
C ASN A 241 13.16 10.27 2.87
N LEU A 242 12.47 10.65 1.82
CA LEU A 242 13.02 10.64 0.46
C LEU A 242 13.78 11.95 0.17
N PRO A 243 14.97 11.91 -0.46
CA PRO A 243 15.78 13.09 -0.72
C PRO A 243 15.14 14.16 -1.63
N TYR A 244 14.32 13.76 -2.61
CA TYR A 244 13.78 14.66 -3.64
C TYR A 244 12.27 14.89 -3.55
N ASP A 245 11.52 14.06 -2.82
CA ASP A 245 10.16 14.40 -2.39
C ASP A 245 10.21 15.45 -1.29
N GLU A 246 9.97 16.71 -1.66
CA GLU A 246 10.08 17.87 -0.76
C GLU A 246 9.07 17.87 0.41
N ILE A 247 7.99 17.09 0.31
CA ILE A 247 6.98 16.99 1.38
C ILE A 247 7.10 15.71 2.20
N HIS A 248 7.94 14.76 1.78
CA HIS A 248 8.21 13.49 2.45
C HIS A 248 6.94 12.65 2.73
N HIS A 249 5.95 12.70 1.85
CA HIS A 249 4.69 11.97 2.00
C HIS A 249 4.77 10.59 1.33
N ILE A 250 4.30 9.56 2.02
CA ILE A 250 4.31 8.20 1.47
C ILE A 250 3.36 8.01 0.28
N ASP A 251 2.29 8.80 0.18
CA ASP A 251 1.36 8.72 -0.94
C ASP A 251 1.93 9.20 -2.29
N MET A 252 3.11 9.83 -2.27
CA MET A 252 3.82 10.23 -3.48
C MET A 252 4.61 9.09 -4.12
N HIS A 253 4.88 8.00 -3.39
CA HIS A 253 5.71 6.90 -3.90
C HIS A 253 5.22 5.49 -3.57
N MET A 254 4.20 5.34 -2.72
CA MET A 254 3.59 4.04 -2.43
C MET A 254 2.08 4.11 -2.26
N LYS A 255 1.41 2.96 -2.41
CA LYS A 255 -0.02 2.76 -2.15
C LYS A 255 -0.28 1.33 -1.68
N LEU A 256 -1.00 1.16 -0.56
CA LEU A 256 -1.52 -0.16 -0.18
C LEU A 256 -2.71 -0.52 -1.09
N LEU A 257 -2.69 -1.72 -1.66
CA LEU A 257 -3.74 -2.22 -2.58
C LEU A 257 -4.69 -3.18 -1.88
N ASP A 258 -4.16 -3.94 -0.93
CA ASP A 258 -4.87 -4.85 -0.03
C ASP A 258 -4.03 -5.05 1.25
N GLU A 259 -4.43 -6.01 2.08
CA GLU A 259 -3.85 -6.30 3.39
C GLU A 259 -2.38 -6.81 3.32
N GLU A 260 -1.86 -7.17 2.14
CA GLU A 260 -0.50 -7.70 1.97
C GLU A 260 0.28 -7.14 0.75
N THR A 261 -0.35 -6.32 -0.10
CA THR A 261 0.21 -5.84 -1.36
C THR A 261 0.43 -4.33 -1.36
N ILE A 262 1.66 -3.92 -1.68
CA ILE A 262 2.09 -2.52 -1.76
C ILE A 262 2.50 -2.20 -3.21
N LEU A 263 1.82 -1.25 -3.84
CA LEU A 263 2.29 -0.63 -5.08
C LEU A 263 3.35 0.42 -4.74
N VAL A 264 4.51 0.37 -5.40
CA VAL A 264 5.64 1.27 -5.13
C VAL A 264 6.24 1.79 -6.43
N GLY A 265 6.52 3.09 -6.46
CA GLY A 265 7.17 3.75 -7.59
C GLY A 265 8.54 3.17 -7.92
N GLU A 266 8.86 3.17 -9.21
CA GLU A 266 10.15 2.71 -9.73
C GLU A 266 10.75 3.80 -10.62
N TYR A 267 11.99 4.17 -10.33
CA TYR A 267 12.80 5.07 -11.13
C TYR A 267 13.88 4.27 -11.86
N PRO A 268 14.48 4.81 -12.93
CA PRO A 268 15.70 4.24 -13.48
C PRO A 268 16.79 4.11 -12.40
N ASP A 269 17.70 3.15 -12.59
CA ASP A 269 18.75 2.86 -11.62
C ASP A 269 19.59 4.12 -11.29
N GLY A 270 19.72 4.42 -10.00
CA GLY A 270 20.46 5.58 -9.50
C GLY A 270 19.79 6.95 -9.68
N VAL A 271 18.57 7.03 -10.20
CA VAL A 271 17.87 8.30 -10.50
C VAL A 271 16.92 8.70 -9.36
N ALA A 272 16.94 9.99 -9.02
CA ALA A 272 16.07 10.62 -8.03
C ALA A 272 15.95 9.81 -6.73
N ASP A 273 14.73 9.56 -6.26
CA ASP A 273 14.47 8.81 -5.04
C ASP A 273 14.57 7.29 -5.20
N GLY A 274 14.81 6.79 -6.41
CA GLY A 274 14.89 5.35 -6.71
C GLY A 274 15.74 4.57 -5.70
N PRO A 275 17.01 4.95 -5.44
CA PRO A 275 17.84 4.26 -4.47
C PRO A 275 17.26 4.21 -3.05
N GLN A 276 16.61 5.28 -2.59
CA GLN A 276 16.04 5.32 -1.24
C GLN A 276 14.72 4.55 -1.16
N ILE A 277 13.93 4.55 -2.25
CA ILE A 277 12.72 3.72 -2.36
C ILE A 277 13.08 2.23 -2.29
N GLU A 278 14.12 1.77 -2.98
CA GLU A 278 14.60 0.38 -2.86
C GLU A 278 15.05 0.04 -1.45
N ALA A 279 15.75 0.96 -0.78
CA ALA A 279 16.16 0.78 0.62
C ALA A 279 14.95 0.68 1.55
N ASN A 280 13.91 1.48 1.32
CA ASN A 280 12.66 1.42 2.09
C ASN A 280 11.88 0.11 1.83
N ILE A 281 11.83 -0.38 0.58
CA ILE A 281 11.27 -1.72 0.25
C ILE A 281 12.04 -2.81 1.01
N ALA A 282 13.38 -2.79 0.95
CA ALA A 282 14.21 -3.77 1.64
C ALA A 282 14.03 -3.68 3.17
N TYR A 283 13.87 -2.48 3.73
CA TYR A 283 13.55 -2.29 5.13
C TYR A 283 12.21 -2.97 5.49
N ILE A 284 11.16 -2.76 4.70
CA ILE A 284 9.87 -3.42 4.95
C ILE A 284 10.02 -4.94 4.87
N ALA A 285 10.57 -5.45 3.76
CA ALA A 285 10.67 -6.88 3.47
C ALA A 285 11.51 -7.67 4.50
N ASN A 286 12.56 -7.05 5.04
CA ASN A 286 13.47 -7.72 5.97
C ASN A 286 13.01 -7.67 7.42
N ASN A 287 12.12 -6.74 7.79
CA ASN A 287 11.77 -6.49 9.19
C ASN A 287 10.31 -6.78 9.53
N PHE A 288 9.43 -6.89 8.54
CA PHE A 288 8.00 -7.02 8.77
C PHE A 288 7.33 -8.04 7.83
N THR A 289 6.21 -8.57 8.31
CA THR A 289 5.26 -9.40 7.57
C THR A 289 3.93 -8.66 7.41
N SER A 290 3.12 -9.05 6.44
CA SER A 290 1.76 -8.58 6.20
C SER A 290 0.84 -8.82 7.39
N ALA A 291 -0.40 -8.34 7.32
CA ALA A 291 -1.43 -8.63 8.30
C ALA A 291 -1.69 -10.14 8.48
N PHE A 292 -1.34 -10.96 7.48
CA PHE A 292 -1.50 -12.41 7.49
C PHE A 292 -0.25 -13.16 7.96
N GLY A 293 0.81 -12.46 8.33
CA GLY A 293 2.07 -13.08 8.76
C GLY A 293 2.93 -13.62 7.62
N THR A 294 2.56 -13.39 6.36
CA THR A 294 3.36 -13.68 5.16
C THR A 294 4.22 -12.47 4.76
N PRO A 295 5.24 -12.63 3.91
CA PRO A 295 5.97 -11.48 3.36
C PRO A 295 5.04 -10.53 2.59
N TYR A 296 5.31 -9.22 2.65
CA TYR A 296 4.64 -8.25 1.79
C TYR A 296 4.94 -8.50 0.31
N ARG A 297 3.96 -8.24 -0.54
CA ARG A 297 4.12 -8.24 -2.00
C ARG A 297 4.32 -6.82 -2.49
N PHE A 298 5.23 -6.64 -3.42
CA PHE A 298 5.51 -5.34 -4.02
C PHE A 298 5.15 -5.36 -5.50
N VAL A 299 4.22 -4.50 -5.91
CA VAL A 299 3.93 -4.21 -7.31
C VAL A 299 4.74 -2.97 -7.68
N ARG A 300 5.54 -3.04 -8.76
CA ARG A 300 6.38 -1.93 -9.21
C ARG A 300 5.70 -1.17 -10.34
N ILE A 301 5.76 0.16 -10.29
CA ILE A 301 5.17 1.03 -11.31
C ILE A 301 6.16 2.13 -11.69
N GLN A 302 6.48 2.23 -12.98
CA GLN A 302 7.50 3.17 -13.43
C GLN A 302 7.00 4.61 -13.33
N MET A 303 7.78 5.47 -12.68
CA MET A 303 7.48 6.89 -12.54
C MET A 303 7.82 7.63 -13.85
N PRO A 304 6.92 8.47 -14.37
CA PRO A 304 7.11 9.11 -15.66
C PRO A 304 8.00 10.36 -15.51
N PRO A 305 8.96 10.59 -16.41
CA PRO A 305 9.72 11.84 -16.41
C PRO A 305 8.86 13.01 -16.90
N GLU A 306 9.28 14.23 -16.58
CA GLU A 306 8.83 15.45 -17.23
C GLU A 306 9.86 15.90 -18.26
N ASN A 307 9.50 15.91 -19.56
CA ASN A 307 10.43 16.31 -20.62
C ASN A 307 11.79 15.55 -20.57
N GLY A 308 11.75 14.30 -20.12
CA GLY A 308 12.94 13.46 -19.92
C GLY A 308 13.75 13.75 -18.65
N GLN A 309 13.24 14.58 -17.73
CA GLN A 309 13.84 14.89 -16.43
C GLN A 309 13.06 14.29 -15.27
N TYR A 310 13.78 13.96 -14.22
CA TYR A 310 13.28 13.48 -12.94
C TYR A 310 13.59 14.52 -11.83
N PRO A 311 13.07 14.35 -10.60
CA PRO A 311 13.25 15.33 -9.52
C PRO A 311 14.71 15.69 -9.18
N ASP A 312 15.65 14.77 -9.38
CA ASP A 312 17.09 15.03 -9.22
C ASP A 312 17.70 15.96 -10.28
N ASN A 313 16.96 16.22 -11.36
CA ASN A 313 17.33 17.17 -12.39
C ASN A 313 16.18 18.13 -12.75
N PHE A 314 15.51 18.65 -11.72
CA PHE A 314 14.49 19.70 -11.80
C PHE A 314 13.21 19.33 -12.58
N GLY A 315 12.91 18.04 -12.76
CA GLY A 315 11.61 17.59 -13.24
C GLY A 315 10.58 17.55 -12.11
N ASP A 316 9.30 17.76 -12.44
CA ASP A 316 8.21 17.57 -11.50
C ASP A 316 8.17 16.15 -10.89
N TYR A 317 7.71 16.03 -9.65
CA TYR A 317 7.52 14.76 -8.94
C TYR A 317 6.28 14.01 -9.43
N ARG A 318 6.25 13.63 -10.71
CA ARG A 318 5.12 12.90 -11.30
C ARG A 318 5.02 11.50 -10.71
N THR A 319 3.81 11.11 -10.33
CA THR A 319 3.57 9.84 -9.64
C THR A 319 2.25 9.18 -10.02
N TYR A 320 2.27 7.87 -10.21
CA TYR A 320 1.08 7.04 -10.41
C TYR A 320 0.55 6.40 -9.12
N THR A 321 1.24 6.56 -7.98
CA THR A 321 0.80 6.01 -6.69
C THR A 321 -0.18 6.91 -5.96
N ASN A 322 -0.23 8.21 -6.32
CA ASN A 322 -1.11 9.22 -5.72
C ASN A 322 -2.57 9.07 -6.23
N ALA A 323 -3.06 7.84 -6.22
CA ALA A 323 -4.39 7.39 -6.60
C ALA A 323 -5.31 7.29 -5.38
N VAL A 324 -6.64 7.29 -5.61
CA VAL A 324 -7.65 7.14 -4.55
C VAL A 324 -8.66 6.06 -4.90
N PHE A 325 -9.00 5.23 -3.91
CA PHE A 325 -10.11 4.29 -4.00
C PHE A 325 -11.45 5.00 -3.77
N VAL A 326 -12.41 4.71 -4.63
CA VAL A 326 -13.79 5.21 -4.54
C VAL A 326 -14.73 4.05 -4.83
N ASN A 327 -14.98 3.22 -3.82
CA ASN A 327 -15.72 1.96 -3.94
C ASN A 327 -15.22 1.10 -5.12
N ASN A 328 -15.99 0.98 -6.21
CA ASN A 328 -15.60 0.14 -7.37
C ASN A 328 -14.67 0.84 -8.37
N THR A 329 -14.34 2.11 -8.14
CA THR A 329 -13.53 2.94 -9.03
C THR A 329 -12.20 3.31 -8.36
N ILE A 330 -11.13 3.36 -9.13
CA ILE A 330 -9.84 3.90 -8.70
C ILE A 330 -9.49 5.07 -9.62
N LEU A 331 -9.28 6.25 -9.05
CA LEU A 331 -8.90 7.45 -9.78
C LEU A 331 -7.37 7.60 -9.72
N ILE A 332 -6.74 7.71 -10.88
CA ILE A 332 -5.28 7.66 -11.03
C ILE A 332 -4.79 8.92 -11.76
N PRO A 333 -3.76 9.63 -11.24
CA PRO A 333 -3.16 10.74 -11.97
C PRO A 333 -2.52 10.26 -13.27
N THR A 334 -2.62 11.08 -14.31
CA THR A 334 -2.05 10.82 -15.65
C THR A 334 -1.35 12.08 -16.16
N TYR A 335 -0.37 11.90 -17.04
CA TYR A 335 0.55 12.96 -17.45
C TYR A 335 0.74 12.99 -18.96
N GLU A 336 1.29 11.92 -19.53
CA GLU A 336 1.57 11.78 -20.95
C GLU A 336 1.25 10.35 -21.38
N GLN A 337 0.43 10.21 -22.43
CA GLN A 337 -0.13 8.92 -22.85
C GLN A 337 0.91 7.79 -22.99
N GLN A 338 2.11 8.11 -23.51
CA GLN A 338 3.19 7.14 -23.70
C GLN A 338 3.68 6.48 -22.40
N PHE A 339 3.52 7.13 -21.26
CA PHE A 339 3.83 6.59 -19.94
C PHE A 339 2.56 6.15 -19.19
N ASP A 340 1.44 6.82 -19.45
CA ASP A 340 0.17 6.54 -18.79
C ASP A 340 -0.38 5.16 -19.15
N ASP A 341 -0.35 4.78 -20.43
CA ASP A 341 -0.91 3.49 -20.88
C ASP A 341 -0.31 2.28 -20.13
N PRO A 342 1.04 2.09 -20.07
CA PRO A 342 1.60 0.98 -19.31
C PRO A 342 1.37 1.08 -17.79
N ALA A 343 1.37 2.29 -17.21
CA ALA A 343 1.07 2.49 -15.79
C ALA A 343 -0.37 2.10 -15.45
N LEU A 344 -1.34 2.44 -16.30
CA LEU A 344 -2.73 2.06 -16.14
C LEU A 344 -2.95 0.56 -16.33
N ASP A 345 -2.15 -0.11 -17.18
CA ASP A 345 -2.19 -1.57 -17.33
C ASP A 345 -1.73 -2.29 -16.06
N ILE A 346 -0.67 -1.81 -15.39
CA ILE A 346 -0.24 -2.34 -14.09
C ILE A 346 -1.37 -2.24 -13.06
N TRP A 347 -2.07 -1.10 -13.03
CA TRP A 347 -3.23 -0.93 -12.14
C TRP A 347 -4.39 -1.86 -12.48
N ARG A 348 -4.68 -2.10 -13.78
CA ARG A 348 -5.72 -3.05 -14.20
C ARG A 348 -5.37 -4.50 -13.84
N GLU A 349 -4.10 -4.86 -13.94
CA GLU A 349 -3.61 -6.19 -13.54
C GLU A 349 -3.65 -6.38 -12.03
N ALA A 350 -3.22 -5.37 -11.27
CA ALA A 350 -3.20 -5.43 -9.81
C ALA A 350 -4.61 -5.37 -9.19
N MET A 351 -5.56 -4.69 -9.85
CA MET A 351 -6.92 -4.46 -9.37
C MET A 351 -7.97 -4.92 -10.40
N PRO A 352 -8.04 -6.22 -10.72
CA PRO A 352 -8.96 -6.72 -11.74
C PRO A 352 -10.41 -6.39 -11.39
N GLY A 353 -11.18 -5.98 -12.38
CA GLY A 353 -12.61 -5.62 -12.24
C GLY A 353 -12.90 -4.23 -11.70
N TYR A 354 -11.93 -3.53 -11.10
CA TYR A 354 -12.09 -2.13 -10.71
C TYR A 354 -12.15 -1.23 -11.96
N LYS A 355 -12.98 -0.18 -11.89
CA LYS A 355 -13.00 0.86 -12.93
C LYS A 355 -11.79 1.77 -12.75
N ILE A 356 -10.78 1.61 -13.59
CA ILE A 356 -9.59 2.46 -13.58
C ILE A 356 -9.87 3.74 -14.40
N ARG A 357 -9.79 4.91 -13.75
CA ARG A 357 -10.03 6.23 -14.37
C ARG A 357 -8.81 7.13 -14.25
N GLY A 358 -8.14 7.40 -15.37
CA GLY A 358 -7.08 8.39 -15.45
C GLY A 358 -7.62 9.83 -15.44
N ILE A 359 -6.97 10.73 -14.69
CA ILE A 359 -7.25 12.17 -14.72
C ILE A 359 -5.95 12.93 -14.94
N ASN A 360 -5.92 13.85 -15.91
CA ASN A 360 -4.71 14.62 -16.20
C ASN A 360 -4.31 15.47 -14.99
N SER A 361 -3.09 15.29 -14.49
CA SER A 361 -2.57 15.94 -13.29
C SER A 361 -1.39 16.88 -13.56
N ASN A 362 -1.07 17.19 -14.82
CA ASN A 362 0.04 18.11 -15.15
C ASN A 362 -0.12 19.51 -14.54
N SER A 363 -1.36 19.98 -14.33
CA SER A 363 -1.58 21.32 -13.77
C SER A 363 -1.41 21.42 -12.25
N ILE A 364 -1.47 20.29 -11.54
CA ILE A 364 -1.41 20.24 -10.08
C ILE A 364 -0.05 19.71 -9.58
N ILE A 365 0.60 18.84 -10.35
CA ILE A 365 1.84 18.18 -9.91
C ILE A 365 3.02 19.12 -9.59
N PRO A 366 3.17 20.32 -10.20
CA PRO A 366 4.20 21.27 -9.78
C PRO A 366 4.03 21.80 -8.34
N PHE A 367 2.88 21.52 -7.71
CA PHE A 367 2.60 21.85 -6.31
C PHE A 367 2.79 20.64 -5.37
N SER A 368 3.56 19.64 -5.80
CA SER A 368 3.94 18.45 -5.03
C SER A 368 2.76 17.60 -4.56
N GLY A 369 1.73 17.44 -5.40
CA GLY A 369 0.59 16.57 -5.11
C GLY A 369 -0.31 16.33 -6.30
N ALA A 370 -1.17 15.31 -6.22
CA ALA A 370 -2.12 14.95 -7.27
C ALA A 370 -3.51 14.57 -6.71
N ILE A 371 -4.14 13.52 -7.22
CA ILE A 371 -5.53 13.16 -6.92
C ILE A 371 -5.71 12.78 -5.45
N HIS A 372 -4.82 11.94 -4.91
CA HIS A 372 -4.95 11.47 -3.53
C HIS A 372 -4.82 12.62 -2.54
N CYS A 373 -3.89 13.55 -2.76
CA CYS A 373 -3.64 14.71 -1.90
C CYS A 373 -4.84 15.68 -1.79
N ILE A 374 -5.76 15.67 -2.76
CA ILE A 374 -6.92 16.58 -2.80
C ILE A 374 -8.25 15.91 -2.53
N THR A 375 -8.22 14.65 -2.07
CA THR A 375 -9.42 13.86 -1.77
C THR A 375 -9.34 13.22 -0.39
N LYS A 376 -10.48 13.03 0.27
CA LYS A 376 -10.56 12.26 1.51
C LYS A 376 -11.80 11.39 1.59
N ALA A 377 -11.64 10.12 1.91
CA ALA A 377 -12.75 9.20 2.12
C ALA A 377 -13.45 9.40 3.48
N VAL A 378 -14.76 9.19 3.51
CA VAL A 378 -15.53 8.98 4.74
C VAL A 378 -16.12 7.58 4.69
N GLY A 379 -15.73 6.73 5.63
CA GLY A 379 -16.17 5.34 5.71
C GLY A 379 -17.68 5.17 5.82
N THR A 380 -18.18 4.01 5.42
CA THR A 380 -19.58 3.64 5.60
C THR A 380 -20.00 3.65 7.07
N LYS A 381 -21.20 4.15 7.38
CA LYS A 381 -21.78 4.03 8.73
C LYS A 381 -22.25 2.63 9.09
N ASP A 382 -22.36 1.72 8.13
CA ASP A 382 -22.84 0.34 8.30
C ASP A 382 -21.82 -0.67 7.69
N PRO A 383 -20.62 -0.80 8.28
CA PRO A 383 -19.54 -1.59 7.71
C PRO A 383 -19.83 -3.09 7.80
N LEU A 384 -19.75 -3.76 6.65
CA LEU A 384 -19.63 -5.21 6.56
C LEU A 384 -18.19 -5.54 6.13
N LEU A 385 -17.42 -6.07 7.07
CA LEU A 385 -16.01 -6.38 6.86
C LEU A 385 -15.86 -7.82 6.37
N ILE A 386 -15.12 -8.01 5.27
CA ILE A 386 -14.68 -9.32 4.76
C ILE A 386 -13.17 -9.23 4.55
N VAL A 387 -12.41 -10.03 5.30
CA VAL A 387 -10.93 -10.10 5.19
C VAL A 387 -10.53 -11.53 4.92
N HIS A 388 -9.77 -11.73 3.84
CA HIS A 388 -9.33 -13.04 3.37
C HIS A 388 -7.93 -12.91 2.79
N GLN A 389 -7.02 -13.80 3.18
CA GLN A 389 -5.75 -13.95 2.49
C GLN A 389 -5.96 -14.81 1.25
N PRO A 390 -5.76 -14.27 0.03
CA PRO A 390 -5.99 -15.06 -1.17
C PRO A 390 -5.04 -16.25 -1.28
N ILE A 391 -5.53 -17.37 -1.81
CA ILE A 391 -4.66 -18.45 -2.27
C ILE A 391 -3.84 -17.91 -3.43
N ARG A 392 -2.53 -18.03 -3.34
CA ARG A 392 -1.58 -17.59 -4.37
C ARG A 392 -0.72 -18.77 -4.82
N ASP A 393 0.19 -18.50 -5.75
CA ASP A 393 1.08 -19.48 -6.37
C ASP A 393 0.35 -20.61 -7.10
N ILE A 394 1.14 -21.49 -7.69
CA ILE A 394 0.63 -22.68 -8.36
C ILE A 394 0.30 -23.74 -7.30
N GLN A 395 -0.97 -24.09 -7.21
CA GLN A 395 -1.47 -25.07 -6.26
C GLN A 395 -1.47 -26.49 -6.86
N PRO A 396 -1.28 -27.56 -6.07
CA PRO A 396 -1.32 -28.92 -6.60
C PRO A 396 -2.73 -29.32 -7.05
N ALA A 397 -2.83 -30.07 -8.14
CA ALA A 397 -4.08 -30.67 -8.57
C ALA A 397 -4.52 -31.82 -7.64
N GLY A 398 -5.82 -32.13 -7.63
CA GLY A 398 -6.35 -33.29 -6.90
C GLY A 398 -6.55 -33.09 -5.39
N ILE A 399 -6.30 -31.89 -4.86
CA ILE A 399 -6.65 -31.52 -3.47
C ILE A 399 -7.87 -30.60 -3.44
N THR A 400 -8.54 -30.53 -2.30
CA THR A 400 -9.54 -29.49 -2.01
C THR A 400 -8.81 -28.22 -1.54
N PHE A 401 -9.33 -27.05 -1.91
CA PHE A 401 -8.77 -25.76 -1.48
C PHE A 401 -9.67 -25.12 -0.43
N ASP A 402 -9.18 -25.03 0.81
CA ASP A 402 -9.92 -24.42 1.92
C ASP A 402 -9.80 -22.89 1.87
N ILE A 403 -10.92 -22.21 2.04
CA ILE A 403 -11.06 -20.77 1.98
C ILE A 403 -11.63 -20.27 3.29
N ASP A 404 -10.79 -19.56 4.06
CA ASP A 404 -11.13 -18.94 5.33
C ASP A 404 -11.21 -17.42 5.20
N ALA A 405 -12.24 -16.80 5.76
CA ALA A 405 -12.36 -15.35 5.82
C ALA A 405 -12.93 -14.88 7.16
N VAL A 406 -12.41 -13.76 7.66
CA VAL A 406 -13.05 -13.02 8.74
C VAL A 406 -14.24 -12.26 8.15
N VAL A 407 -15.45 -12.52 8.64
CA VAL A 407 -16.67 -11.84 8.16
C VAL A 407 -17.43 -11.26 9.35
N LYS A 408 -17.48 -9.92 9.43
CA LYS A 408 -18.00 -9.19 10.59
C LYS A 408 -19.04 -8.13 10.22
N HIS A 409 -20.08 -8.04 11.03
CA HIS A 409 -21.06 -6.96 11.01
C HIS A 409 -21.69 -6.82 12.40
N ARG A 410 -22.02 -5.60 12.84
CA ARG A 410 -22.59 -5.36 14.19
C ARG A 410 -23.90 -6.09 14.48
N SER A 411 -24.69 -6.37 13.44
CA SER A 411 -25.93 -7.14 13.55
C SER A 411 -25.71 -8.66 13.57
N GLY A 412 -24.47 -9.13 13.39
CA GLY A 412 -24.15 -10.50 12.99
C GLY A 412 -24.34 -10.73 11.49
N ILE A 413 -23.83 -11.88 11.03
CA ILE A 413 -23.88 -12.33 9.64
C ILE A 413 -25.02 -13.32 9.45
N LEU A 414 -25.88 -13.07 8.45
CA LEU A 414 -26.98 -13.96 8.09
C LEU A 414 -26.48 -15.12 7.23
N ASN A 415 -25.65 -14.83 6.24
CA ASN A 415 -24.98 -15.82 5.41
C ASN A 415 -23.69 -15.24 4.81
N ALA A 416 -22.72 -16.13 4.55
CA ALA A 416 -21.56 -15.86 3.72
C ALA A 416 -21.45 -16.97 2.68
N THR A 417 -21.03 -16.61 1.47
CA THR A 417 -20.97 -17.51 0.32
C THR A 417 -19.68 -17.25 -0.46
N LEU A 418 -18.91 -18.31 -0.67
CA LEU A 418 -17.80 -18.37 -1.60
C LEU A 418 -18.36 -18.62 -3.00
N TYR A 419 -17.92 -17.85 -3.98
CA TYR A 419 -18.25 -18.04 -5.38
C TYR A 419 -16.98 -18.37 -6.14
N TYR A 420 -16.94 -19.44 -6.93
CA TYR A 420 -15.76 -19.82 -7.73
C TYR A 420 -16.11 -20.28 -9.15
N THR A 421 -15.19 -20.09 -10.10
CA THR A 421 -15.29 -20.53 -11.50
C THR A 421 -13.91 -20.83 -12.07
N ASN A 422 -13.85 -21.56 -13.19
CA ASN A 422 -12.64 -21.72 -13.99
C ASN A 422 -12.63 -20.85 -15.26
N ASP A 423 -13.73 -20.14 -15.50
CA ASP A 423 -13.90 -19.24 -16.64
C ASP A 423 -14.72 -18.03 -16.17
N THR A 424 -14.12 -16.85 -16.26
CA THR A 424 -14.74 -15.58 -15.84
C THR A 424 -15.91 -15.17 -16.75
N ASN A 425 -16.07 -15.79 -17.92
CA ASN A 425 -17.24 -15.63 -18.79
C ASN A 425 -18.40 -16.57 -18.42
N SER A 426 -18.17 -17.50 -17.49
CA SER A 426 -19.15 -18.48 -17.02
C SER A 426 -19.72 -18.06 -15.65
N PHE A 427 -20.82 -18.71 -15.24
CA PHE A 427 -21.40 -18.47 -13.91
C PHE A 427 -20.48 -19.00 -12.82
N TYR A 428 -20.37 -18.24 -11.72
CA TYR A 428 -19.68 -18.70 -10.52
C TYR A 428 -20.55 -19.70 -9.76
N THR A 429 -19.94 -20.81 -9.35
CA THR A 429 -20.55 -21.82 -8.49
C THR A 429 -20.55 -21.34 -7.05
N PRO A 430 -21.72 -21.27 -6.38
CA PRO A 430 -21.78 -20.90 -4.96
C PRO A 430 -21.41 -22.09 -4.06
N ALA A 431 -20.65 -21.82 -3.01
CA ALA A 431 -20.39 -22.68 -1.88
C ALA A 431 -20.71 -21.91 -0.59
N SER A 432 -21.73 -22.36 0.15
CA SER A 432 -22.10 -21.75 1.43
C SER A 432 -20.96 -21.86 2.43
N MET A 433 -20.59 -20.75 3.05
CA MET A 433 -19.59 -20.73 4.12
C MET A 433 -20.25 -20.98 5.47
N SER A 434 -19.55 -21.71 6.34
CA SER A 434 -19.97 -21.96 7.72
C SER A 434 -19.04 -21.25 8.70
N LEU A 435 -19.59 -20.69 9.78
CA LEU A 435 -18.80 -20.13 10.88
C LEU A 435 -18.01 -21.25 11.58
N SER A 436 -16.72 -21.35 11.28
CA SER A 436 -15.82 -22.41 11.75
C SER A 436 -15.12 -22.02 13.05
N ASP A 437 -14.83 -20.72 13.25
CA ASP A 437 -14.34 -20.16 14.50
C ASP A 437 -15.16 -18.94 14.93
N PRO A 438 -16.16 -19.12 15.82
CA PRO A 438 -16.98 -18.03 16.34
C PRO A 438 -16.21 -17.01 17.18
N THR A 439 -15.01 -17.33 17.68
CA THR A 439 -14.23 -16.41 18.52
C THR A 439 -13.53 -15.35 17.68
N ASN A 440 -13.11 -15.73 16.48
CA ASN A 440 -12.37 -14.88 15.56
C ASN A 440 -13.19 -14.48 14.32
N ASP A 441 -14.49 -14.80 14.31
CA ASP A 441 -15.43 -14.56 13.21
C ASP A 441 -14.98 -15.18 11.88
N ILE A 442 -14.35 -16.37 11.93
CA ILE A 442 -13.86 -17.07 10.74
C ILE A 442 -14.98 -17.91 10.12
N TRP A 443 -15.27 -17.62 8.87
CA TRP A 443 -16.15 -18.39 8.00
C TRP A 443 -15.33 -19.17 7.00
N SER A 444 -15.69 -20.44 6.79
CA SER A 444 -14.96 -21.35 5.92
C SER A 444 -15.87 -22.01 4.89
N ALA A 445 -15.36 -22.16 3.67
CA ALA A 445 -15.86 -23.07 2.65
C ALA A 445 -14.67 -23.67 1.91
N SER A 446 -14.92 -24.60 0.99
CA SER A 446 -13.86 -25.16 0.16
C SER A 446 -14.23 -25.19 -1.31
N ILE A 447 -13.22 -24.99 -2.16
CA ILE A 447 -13.30 -25.24 -3.59
C ILE A 447 -12.93 -26.70 -3.83
N PRO A 448 -13.78 -27.51 -4.48
CA PRO A 448 -13.47 -28.90 -4.81
C PRO A 448 -12.20 -29.03 -5.65
N SER A 449 -11.64 -30.23 -5.72
CA SER A 449 -10.43 -30.45 -6.51
C SER A 449 -10.59 -30.09 -7.97
N GLN A 450 -9.50 -29.52 -8.51
CA GLN A 450 -9.41 -29.00 -9.86
C GLN A 450 -8.38 -29.80 -10.64
N ASN A 451 -8.53 -29.84 -11.97
CA ASN A 451 -7.58 -30.51 -12.84
C ASN A 451 -6.33 -29.66 -13.03
N GLY A 452 -5.21 -30.34 -13.26
CA GLY A 452 -3.97 -29.65 -13.55
C GLY A 452 -4.02 -28.86 -14.86
N GLY A 453 -3.51 -27.64 -14.83
CA GLY A 453 -3.56 -26.67 -15.93
C GLY A 453 -4.77 -25.73 -15.89
N GLU A 454 -5.71 -25.94 -14.96
CA GLU A 454 -6.84 -25.02 -14.75
C GLU A 454 -6.40 -23.78 -13.97
N GLU A 455 -7.16 -22.69 -14.17
CA GLU A 455 -7.10 -21.48 -13.34
C GLU A 455 -8.43 -21.39 -12.60
N VAL A 456 -8.39 -20.93 -11.37
CA VAL A 456 -9.57 -20.78 -10.51
C VAL A 456 -9.71 -19.31 -10.17
N TYR A 457 -10.89 -18.77 -10.37
CA TYR A 457 -11.27 -17.41 -10.02
C TYR A 457 -12.34 -17.47 -8.95
N TYR A 458 -12.21 -16.67 -7.89
CA TYR A 458 -13.17 -16.71 -6.80
C TYR A 458 -13.30 -15.37 -6.06
N TYR A 459 -14.42 -15.20 -5.36
CA TYR A 459 -14.69 -14.07 -4.48
C TYR A 459 -15.61 -14.50 -3.34
N ILE A 460 -15.72 -13.67 -2.31
CA ILE A 460 -16.60 -13.93 -1.16
C ILE A 460 -17.70 -12.86 -1.13
N SER A 461 -18.93 -13.27 -0.85
CA SER A 461 -20.07 -12.41 -0.62
C SER A 461 -20.67 -12.69 0.75
N ALA A 462 -21.13 -11.66 1.44
CA ALA A 462 -21.81 -11.82 2.72
C ALA A 462 -23.01 -10.88 2.85
N THR A 463 -24.05 -11.38 3.53
CA THR A 463 -25.23 -10.63 3.93
C THR A 463 -25.29 -10.58 5.45
N SER A 464 -25.41 -9.40 6.04
CA SER A 464 -25.65 -9.24 7.47
C SER A 464 -27.11 -9.52 7.86
N VAL A 465 -27.37 -9.72 9.16
CA VAL A 465 -28.74 -9.83 9.68
C VAL A 465 -29.58 -8.56 9.44
N SER A 466 -28.97 -7.38 9.37
CA SER A 466 -29.66 -6.13 9.00
C SER A 466 -29.98 -6.03 7.49
N GLY A 467 -29.45 -6.95 6.68
CA GLY A 467 -29.64 -6.97 5.23
C GLY A 467 -28.56 -6.22 4.43
N LYS A 468 -27.49 -5.74 5.09
CA LYS A 468 -26.31 -5.18 4.40
C LYS A 468 -25.64 -6.29 3.58
N ASN A 469 -25.25 -5.98 2.35
CA ASN A 469 -24.54 -6.90 1.46
C ASN A 469 -23.19 -6.30 1.07
N GLN A 470 -22.17 -7.14 0.97
CA GLN A 470 -20.84 -6.75 0.49
C GLN A 470 -20.19 -7.93 -0.23
N ASN A 471 -19.42 -7.63 -1.27
CA ASN A 471 -18.49 -8.57 -1.89
C ASN A 471 -17.05 -8.19 -1.53
N ARG A 472 -16.16 -9.18 -1.51
CA ARG A 472 -14.71 -8.97 -1.51
C ARG A 472 -14.09 -9.87 -2.60
N PRO A 473 -13.38 -9.28 -3.59
CA PRO A 473 -13.25 -7.84 -3.84
C PRO A 473 -14.59 -7.15 -4.16
N MET A 474 -14.68 -5.83 -3.94
CA MET A 474 -15.96 -5.09 -4.00
C MET A 474 -16.65 -5.16 -5.38
N PRO A 475 -15.94 -5.03 -6.53
CA PRO A 475 -16.57 -5.09 -7.86
C PRO A 475 -16.97 -6.49 -8.34
N ALA A 476 -16.90 -7.52 -7.49
CA ALA A 476 -17.28 -8.87 -7.88
C ALA A 476 -18.71 -8.93 -8.46
N PRO A 477 -18.96 -9.78 -9.49
CA PRO A 477 -18.08 -10.83 -10.00
C PRO A 477 -16.99 -10.36 -10.99
N ASN A 478 -16.96 -9.07 -11.36
CA ASN A 478 -15.95 -8.57 -12.29
C ASN A 478 -14.55 -8.52 -11.66
N ALA A 479 -14.49 -8.39 -10.33
CA ALA A 479 -13.28 -8.49 -9.53
C ALA A 479 -13.25 -9.83 -8.78
N TYR A 480 -12.06 -10.41 -8.68
CA TYR A 480 -11.86 -11.74 -8.12
C TYR A 480 -10.42 -11.90 -7.64
N TRP A 481 -10.19 -12.90 -6.81
CA TRP A 481 -8.89 -13.51 -6.62
C TRP A 481 -8.73 -14.71 -7.54
N ASP A 482 -7.49 -15.05 -7.84
CA ASP A 482 -7.16 -16.16 -8.72
C ASP A 482 -5.94 -16.93 -8.24
N PHE A 483 -5.90 -18.21 -8.62
CA PHE A 483 -4.71 -19.05 -8.54
C PHE A 483 -4.71 -20.10 -9.66
N LYS A 484 -3.51 -20.58 -10.00
CA LYS A 484 -3.32 -21.63 -11.01
C LYS A 484 -3.18 -22.98 -10.35
N VAL A 485 -3.70 -24.01 -11.01
CA VAL A 485 -3.58 -25.38 -10.57
C VAL A 485 -2.49 -26.03 -11.43
N GLY A 486 -1.40 -26.42 -10.79
CA GLY A 486 -0.29 -27.10 -11.45
C GLY A 486 -0.77 -28.41 -12.04
N ALA A 487 -0.20 -28.77 -13.20
CA ALA A 487 -0.38 -30.11 -13.75
C ALA A 487 -0.18 -31.14 -12.64
N THR A 488 -1.04 -32.15 -12.55
CA THR A 488 -0.63 -33.39 -11.87
C THR A 488 0.61 -33.87 -12.62
N THR A 489 1.80 -33.54 -12.14
CA THR A 489 2.91 -34.41 -12.41
C THR A 489 2.52 -35.69 -11.70
N ALA A 490 1.94 -36.61 -12.45
CA ALA A 490 1.96 -38.02 -12.13
C ALA A 490 3.43 -38.51 -12.22
N LEU A 491 4.34 -37.87 -11.49
CA LEU A 491 5.19 -38.62 -10.61
C LEU A 491 4.33 -38.75 -9.38
N ASN A 492 3.72 -39.93 -9.20
CA ASN A 492 3.23 -40.29 -7.89
C ASN A 492 4.25 -39.76 -6.86
N ASP A 493 3.77 -38.98 -5.90
CA ASP A 493 4.26 -39.14 -4.56
C ASP A 493 4.11 -40.62 -4.24
N ILE A 494 5.10 -41.41 -4.66
CA ILE A 494 5.51 -42.52 -3.85
C ILE A 494 6.05 -41.81 -2.61
N THR A 495 5.14 -41.53 -1.69
CA THR A 495 5.42 -41.50 -0.26
C THR A 495 5.96 -42.88 0.11
N ASN A 496 7.13 -43.25 -0.43
CA ASN A 496 7.96 -44.32 0.07
C ASN A 496 9.00 -43.66 0.96
N SER A 497 8.80 -43.99 2.23
CA SER A 497 9.49 -43.68 3.46
C SER A 497 11.02 -43.62 3.47
N ASP A 498 11.75 -43.85 2.38
CA ASP A 498 13.19 -44.12 2.45
C ASP A 498 14.06 -42.87 2.66
N PHE A 499 13.59 -41.70 2.20
CA PHE A 499 14.32 -40.44 2.24
C PHE A 499 13.46 -39.32 2.81
N GLU A 500 14.07 -38.45 3.61
CA GLU A 500 13.53 -37.14 3.99
C GLU A 500 14.65 -36.12 3.75
N ILE A 501 14.47 -35.26 2.75
CA ILE A 501 15.47 -34.27 2.36
C ILE A 501 15.16 -32.97 3.10
N GLY A 502 16.12 -32.47 3.88
CA GLY A 502 16.00 -31.16 4.53
C GLY A 502 16.35 -30.01 3.58
N ASN A 503 16.26 -28.78 4.08
CA ASN A 503 16.59 -27.59 3.29
C ASN A 503 18.07 -27.61 2.89
N VAL A 504 18.36 -27.42 1.61
CA VAL A 504 19.73 -27.25 1.09
C VAL A 504 20.30 -25.94 1.64
N TYR A 505 21.54 -25.95 2.14
CA TYR A 505 22.17 -24.74 2.66
C TYR A 505 23.65 -24.59 2.25
N PRO A 506 24.09 -23.37 1.86
CA PRO A 506 23.26 -22.18 1.63
C PRO A 506 22.36 -22.33 0.39
N ASN A 507 21.19 -21.66 0.40
CA ASN A 507 20.31 -21.52 -0.76
C ASN A 507 19.80 -20.07 -0.82
N PRO A 508 20.26 -19.22 -1.76
CA PRO A 508 21.05 -19.57 -2.95
C PRO A 508 22.47 -20.08 -2.66
N ALA A 509 22.87 -21.13 -3.38
CA ALA A 509 24.18 -21.75 -3.34
C ALA A 509 25.17 -20.99 -4.23
N SER A 510 26.40 -20.78 -3.75
CA SER A 510 27.48 -20.17 -4.53
C SER A 510 28.80 -20.91 -4.45
N ARG A 511 28.98 -21.76 -3.43
CA ARG A 511 30.20 -22.53 -3.12
C ARG A 511 29.81 -23.85 -2.44
N ILE A 512 30.58 -24.30 -1.45
CA ILE A 512 30.31 -25.47 -0.62
C ILE A 512 28.87 -25.45 -0.12
N THR A 513 28.09 -26.42 -0.58
CA THR A 513 26.65 -26.56 -0.36
C THR A 513 26.35 -27.93 0.22
N VAL A 514 25.43 -27.96 1.18
CA VAL A 514 25.07 -29.16 1.93
C VAL A 514 23.63 -29.58 1.59
N VAL A 515 23.47 -30.85 1.26
CA VAL A 515 22.18 -31.52 1.08
C VAL A 515 21.94 -32.43 2.31
N PRO A 516 21.16 -31.98 3.30
CA PRO A 516 20.82 -32.82 4.44
C PRO A 516 19.76 -33.85 4.04
N VAL A 517 20.02 -35.13 4.34
CA VAL A 517 19.11 -36.23 4.03
C VAL A 517 19.02 -37.16 5.24
N ASN A 518 17.81 -37.41 5.71
CA ASN A 518 17.54 -38.46 6.68
C ASN A 518 17.16 -39.75 5.94
N LEU A 519 18.04 -40.76 5.99
CA LEU A 519 17.85 -42.06 5.36
C LEU A 519 17.14 -43.01 6.32
N LYS A 520 16.01 -43.60 5.93
CA LYS A 520 15.31 -44.62 6.75
C LYS A 520 15.80 -46.05 6.51
N PHE A 521 16.83 -46.23 5.68
CA PHE A 521 17.44 -47.52 5.35
C PHE A 521 18.98 -47.41 5.25
N SER A 522 19.65 -48.56 5.33
CA SER A 522 21.08 -48.70 5.00
C SER A 522 21.21 -49.39 3.64
N GLY A 523 21.97 -48.82 2.72
CA GLY A 523 22.11 -49.37 1.37
C GLY A 523 22.81 -48.42 0.40
N MET A 524 22.78 -48.75 -0.88
CA MET A 524 23.29 -47.89 -1.95
C MET A 524 22.41 -46.66 -2.11
N VAL A 525 23.05 -45.48 -2.17
CA VAL A 525 22.42 -44.17 -2.35
C VAL A 525 23.19 -43.40 -3.40
N SER A 526 22.48 -42.75 -4.30
CA SER A 526 23.01 -41.80 -5.26
C SER A 526 22.37 -40.42 -5.06
N VAL A 527 23.19 -39.37 -5.07
CA VAL A 527 22.78 -37.96 -5.01
C VAL A 527 23.33 -37.27 -6.24
N ASP A 528 22.44 -36.65 -7.02
CA ASP A 528 22.74 -36.08 -8.33
C ASP A 528 22.01 -34.75 -8.53
N ILE A 529 22.63 -33.82 -9.27
CA ILE A 529 22.06 -32.51 -9.61
C ILE A 529 21.66 -32.50 -11.08
N TYR A 530 20.47 -31.96 -11.35
CA TYR A 530 19.85 -31.84 -12.67
C TYR A 530 19.49 -30.38 -12.94
N ASP A 531 19.62 -29.95 -14.19
CA ASP A 531 19.09 -28.65 -14.62
C ASP A 531 17.56 -28.66 -14.80
N VAL A 532 16.97 -27.50 -15.07
CA VAL A 532 15.52 -27.36 -15.30
C VAL A 532 14.98 -28.17 -16.49
N LEU A 533 15.86 -28.65 -17.38
CA LEU A 533 15.51 -29.50 -18.51
C LEU A 533 15.63 -31.00 -18.18
N GLY A 534 15.95 -31.35 -16.92
CA GLY A 534 16.11 -32.72 -16.46
C GLY A 534 17.42 -33.38 -16.91
N ARG A 535 18.42 -32.60 -17.34
CA ARG A 535 19.74 -33.13 -17.70
C ARG A 535 20.60 -33.20 -16.44
N LYS A 536 21.23 -34.35 -16.18
CA LYS A 536 22.19 -34.51 -15.08
C LYS A 536 23.42 -33.63 -15.35
N VAL A 537 23.66 -32.66 -14.48
CA VAL A 537 24.76 -31.68 -14.62
C VAL A 537 25.91 -31.96 -13.67
N HIS A 538 25.67 -32.56 -12.50
CA HIS A 538 26.72 -32.79 -11.51
C HIS A 538 26.39 -33.98 -10.58
N PRO A 539 27.25 -35.02 -10.49
CA PRO A 539 27.10 -36.07 -9.49
C PRO A 539 27.62 -35.61 -8.12
N VAL A 540 26.86 -35.80 -7.05
CA VAL A 540 27.27 -35.42 -5.68
C VAL A 540 27.80 -36.62 -4.91
N PHE A 541 27.11 -37.75 -4.99
CA PHE A 541 27.50 -38.97 -4.28
C PHE A 541 26.93 -40.21 -4.98
N ASP A 542 27.66 -41.32 -4.93
CA ASP A 542 27.17 -42.65 -5.30
C ASP A 542 27.91 -43.70 -4.47
N GLY A 543 27.20 -44.38 -3.58
CA GLY A 543 27.82 -45.34 -2.67
C GLY A 543 26.92 -45.82 -1.54
N HIS A 544 27.47 -46.67 -0.67
CA HIS A 544 26.73 -47.22 0.45
C HIS A 544 26.68 -46.25 1.64
N LYS A 545 25.48 -46.07 2.24
CA LYS A 545 25.25 -45.30 3.46
C LYS A 545 24.45 -46.09 4.49
N THR A 546 24.59 -45.72 5.75
CA THR A 546 23.77 -46.26 6.85
C THR A 546 22.53 -45.40 7.07
N ALA A 547 21.47 -46.00 7.61
CA ALA A 547 20.30 -45.26 8.08
C ALA A 547 20.68 -44.15 9.07
N GLY A 548 19.88 -43.09 9.11
CA GLY A 548 20.06 -41.89 9.92
C GLY A 548 20.37 -40.64 9.09
N LYS A 549 20.69 -39.54 9.79
CA LYS A 549 21.04 -38.27 9.17
C LYS A 549 22.36 -38.36 8.43
N GLN A 550 22.35 -37.94 7.17
CA GLN A 550 23.50 -37.82 6.29
C GLN A 550 23.55 -36.39 5.76
N GLU A 551 24.76 -35.89 5.56
CA GLU A 551 25.02 -34.64 4.87
C GLU A 551 25.86 -34.93 3.64
N PHE A 552 25.36 -34.55 2.47
CA PHE A 552 26.09 -34.66 1.22
C PHE A 552 26.57 -33.27 0.81
N ILE A 553 27.89 -33.13 0.67
CA ILE A 553 28.55 -31.85 0.47
C ILE A 553 29.13 -31.82 -0.94
N PHE A 554 28.91 -30.73 -1.67
CA PHE A 554 29.52 -30.50 -2.98
C PHE A 554 29.85 -29.01 -3.18
N ASP A 555 30.68 -28.70 -4.17
CA ASP A 555 30.98 -27.32 -4.55
C ASP A 555 30.06 -26.87 -5.70
N ALA A 556 29.23 -25.86 -5.46
CA ALA A 556 28.33 -25.31 -6.46
C ALA A 556 29.01 -24.30 -7.40
N GLU A 557 30.26 -23.89 -7.16
CA GLU A 557 31.01 -22.92 -8.00
C GLU A 557 31.00 -23.25 -9.52
N PRO A 558 31.04 -24.52 -9.96
CA PRO A 558 31.00 -24.85 -11.39
C PRO A 558 29.62 -24.72 -12.05
N LEU A 559 28.54 -24.55 -11.27
CA LEU A 559 27.18 -24.46 -11.79
C LEU A 559 26.87 -23.01 -12.22
N ALA A 560 26.15 -22.86 -13.33
CA ALA A 560 25.69 -21.55 -13.76
C ALA A 560 24.59 -21.03 -12.82
N SER A 561 24.40 -19.71 -12.76
CA SER A 561 23.30 -19.12 -12.00
C SER A 561 21.95 -19.63 -12.52
N GLY A 562 21.07 -20.08 -11.62
CA GLY A 562 19.77 -20.63 -11.99
C GLY A 562 19.24 -21.72 -11.04
N ASN A 563 18.09 -22.30 -11.40
CA ASN A 563 17.42 -23.31 -10.60
C ASN A 563 17.88 -24.72 -10.98
N TYR A 564 18.10 -25.56 -9.97
CA TYR A 564 18.51 -26.95 -10.13
C TYR A 564 17.66 -27.86 -9.25
N TYR A 565 17.49 -29.10 -9.71
CA TYR A 565 16.89 -30.17 -8.94
C TYR A 565 17.97 -31.09 -8.38
N ILE A 566 17.90 -31.40 -7.09
CA ILE A 566 18.74 -32.42 -6.47
C ILE A 566 17.90 -33.67 -6.31
N LYS A 567 18.36 -34.78 -6.89
CA LYS A 567 17.76 -36.10 -6.79
C LYS A 567 18.57 -36.95 -5.81
N VAL A 568 17.90 -37.52 -4.82
CA VAL A 568 18.42 -38.57 -3.95
C VAL A 568 17.73 -39.87 -4.32
N SER A 569 18.46 -40.96 -4.54
CA SER A 569 17.86 -42.22 -4.99
C SER A 569 18.59 -43.46 -4.49
N ASN A 570 17.89 -44.59 -4.46
CA ASN A 570 18.43 -45.94 -4.30
C ASN A 570 17.96 -46.81 -5.47
N SER A 571 18.20 -48.12 -5.41
CA SER A 571 17.78 -49.07 -6.45
C SER A 571 16.28 -49.11 -6.73
N ASN A 572 15.43 -48.66 -5.78
CA ASN A 572 13.97 -48.81 -5.85
C ASN A 572 13.20 -47.47 -5.79
N ASN A 573 13.77 -46.42 -5.21
CA ASN A 573 13.09 -45.18 -4.84
C ASN A 573 13.94 -43.95 -5.14
N ALA A 574 13.29 -42.79 -5.34
CA ALA A 574 13.95 -41.49 -5.49
C ALA A 574 13.12 -40.36 -4.87
N ALA A 575 13.79 -39.32 -4.38
CA ALA A 575 13.22 -38.09 -3.84
C ALA A 575 13.96 -36.87 -4.42
N TYR A 576 13.29 -35.72 -4.46
CA TYR A 576 13.79 -34.51 -5.10
C TYR A 576 13.68 -33.28 -4.18
N THR A 577 14.61 -32.34 -4.32
CA THR A 577 14.53 -31.00 -3.73
C THR A 577 15.06 -29.95 -4.71
N ILE A 578 14.81 -28.67 -4.43
CA ILE A 578 15.21 -27.55 -5.29
C ILE A 578 16.37 -26.79 -4.65
N MET A 579 17.31 -26.35 -5.48
CA MET A 579 18.40 -25.46 -5.11
C MET A 579 18.51 -24.34 -6.14
N ASN A 580 18.65 -23.10 -5.68
CA ASN A 580 18.98 -21.96 -6.51
C ASN A 580 20.51 -21.75 -6.44
N VAL A 581 21.18 -21.59 -7.58
CA VAL A 581 22.59 -21.22 -7.65
C VAL A 581 22.69 -19.74 -8.00
N LYS A 582 23.52 -18.98 -7.26
CA LYS A 582 23.73 -17.54 -7.49
C LYS A 582 24.98 -17.29 -8.30
#